data_AF-A0A538APZ9-F1
#
_entry.id   AF-A0A538APZ9-F1
#
_cell.length_a   1.000
_cell.length_b   1.000
_cell.length_c   1.000
_cell.angle_alpha   90.00
_cell.angle_beta   90.00
_cell.angle_gamma   90.00
#
_symmetry.space_group_name_H-M   'P 1'
#
loop_
_entity.id
_entity.type
_entity.pdbx_description
1 polymer ?
#
loop_
_entity_poly.entity_id
_entity_poly.type
_entity_poly.pdbx_seq_one_letter_code
_entity_poly.pdbx_strand_id
1 'polypeptide(L)'
;MFSGVVRAQTFAVFIDVSVIDAVYFGLMSCERHERKKEKARELRWLGFSTPQIAKMLAVKSPRTISDWTEGIPNPEWTKRPRAKDDLRVVARRMRKEGRSYREIRAEVPVSKSTLSLWLKDVPISEEQRALLEARRAGASERRATALRARRIATVERIRNESAAQIGDLDNREL
;
A
#
# COMPACT_ATOMS: atom_id res chain seq x y z
N MET A 1 12.98 -59.82 -77.04
CA MET A 1 12.97 -58.34 -77.05
C MET A 1 12.21 -57.88 -75.82
N PHE A 2 12.90 -57.62 -74.70
CA PHE A 2 12.30 -57.04 -73.50
C PHE A 2 12.63 -55.55 -73.49
N SER A 3 11.63 -54.71 -73.74
CA SER A 3 11.74 -53.26 -73.72
C SER A 3 10.63 -52.69 -72.83
N GLY A 4 11.00 -51.87 -71.84
CA GLY A 4 10.02 -50.98 -71.19
C GLY A 4 10.25 -50.77 -69.70
N VAL A 5 11.38 -50.18 -69.34
CA VAL A 5 11.63 -49.63 -68.00
C VAL A 5 10.78 -48.36 -67.84
N VAL A 6 9.72 -48.41 -67.02
CA VAL A 6 8.98 -47.22 -66.59
C VAL A 6 9.57 -46.76 -65.26
N ARG A 7 10.37 -45.69 -65.33
CA ARG A 7 10.92 -44.99 -64.16
C ARG A 7 9.78 -44.38 -63.35
N ALA A 8 9.50 -44.93 -62.18
CA ALA A 8 8.75 -44.24 -61.14
C ALA A 8 9.58 -43.04 -60.67
N GLN A 9 9.14 -41.84 -61.02
CA GLN A 9 9.72 -40.60 -60.56
C GLN A 9 9.21 -40.35 -59.14
N THR A 10 9.83 -41.01 -58.16
CA THR A 10 9.69 -40.65 -56.74
C THR A 10 10.29 -39.26 -56.54
N PHE A 11 9.45 -38.24 -56.60
CA PHE A 11 9.73 -36.94 -55.97
C PHE A 11 9.83 -37.21 -54.46
N ALA A 12 11.04 -37.45 -53.99
CA ALA A 12 11.35 -37.43 -52.57
C ALA A 12 11.10 -35.99 -52.09
N VAL A 13 9.94 -35.75 -51.46
CA VAL A 13 9.81 -34.61 -50.56
C VAL A 13 10.74 -34.93 -49.40
N PHE A 14 12.01 -34.55 -49.54
CA PHE A 14 13.01 -34.56 -48.50
C PHE A 14 12.60 -33.46 -47.51
N ILE A 15 11.54 -33.73 -46.73
CA ILE A 15 11.24 -32.90 -45.57
C ILE A 15 12.40 -33.17 -44.63
N ASP A 16 13.34 -32.23 -44.63
CA ASP A 16 14.52 -32.25 -43.80
C ASP A 16 14.07 -32.51 -42.37
N VAL A 17 14.35 -33.71 -41.85
CA VAL A 17 13.93 -34.16 -40.51
C VAL A 17 14.43 -33.17 -39.47
N SER A 18 15.54 -32.47 -39.76
CA SER A 18 16.10 -31.34 -39.02
C SER A 18 15.14 -30.16 -38.82
N VAL A 19 14.31 -29.84 -39.82
CA VAL A 19 13.31 -28.75 -39.76
C VAL A 19 12.08 -29.21 -38.98
N ILE A 20 11.66 -30.47 -39.15
CA ILE A 20 10.60 -31.07 -38.33
C ILE A 20 11.05 -31.12 -36.87
N ASP A 21 12.26 -31.58 -36.58
CA ASP A 21 12.84 -31.65 -35.23
C ASP A 21 13.02 -30.26 -34.61
N ALA A 22 13.40 -29.23 -35.38
CA ALA A 22 13.48 -27.86 -34.88
C ALA A 22 12.09 -27.27 -34.56
N VAL A 23 11.10 -27.52 -35.41
CA VAL A 23 9.70 -27.11 -35.19
C VAL A 23 9.07 -27.89 -34.04
N TYR A 24 9.30 -29.20 -33.94
CA TYR A 24 8.88 -30.05 -32.82
C TYR A 24 9.59 -29.64 -31.53
N PHE A 25 10.88 -29.35 -31.54
CA PHE A 25 11.62 -28.90 -30.36
C PHE A 25 11.13 -27.53 -29.89
N GLY A 26 10.74 -26.64 -30.81
CA GLY A 26 10.07 -25.37 -30.51
C GLY A 26 8.67 -25.56 -29.89
N LEU A 27 7.84 -26.41 -30.48
CA LEU A 27 6.50 -26.75 -29.97
C LEU A 27 6.55 -27.47 -28.61
N MET A 28 7.45 -28.44 -28.43
CA MET A 28 7.66 -29.17 -27.18
C MET A 28 8.25 -28.28 -26.07
N SER A 29 9.08 -27.29 -26.44
CA SER A 29 9.59 -26.29 -25.49
C SER A 29 8.51 -25.33 -25.02
N CYS A 30 7.60 -24.94 -25.93
CA CYS A 30 6.43 -24.14 -25.60
C CYS A 30 5.46 -24.91 -24.68
N GLU A 31 5.18 -26.17 -24.99
CA GLU A 31 4.27 -27.01 -24.19
C GLU A 31 4.82 -27.25 -22.77
N ARG A 32 6.11 -27.51 -22.62
CA ARG A 32 6.77 -27.64 -21.31
C ARG A 32 6.70 -26.33 -20.52
N HIS A 33 6.82 -25.19 -21.18
CA HIS A 33 6.75 -23.87 -20.56
C HIS A 33 5.32 -23.57 -20.08
N GLU A 34 4.30 -23.80 -20.91
CA GLU A 34 2.90 -23.61 -20.53
C GLU A 34 2.49 -24.56 -19.38
N ARG A 35 2.91 -25.84 -19.39
CA ARG A 35 2.67 -26.76 -18.27
C ARG A 35 3.28 -26.25 -16.95
N LYS A 36 4.48 -25.66 -16.99
CA LYS A 36 5.11 -25.07 -15.80
C LYS A 36 4.38 -23.82 -15.31
N LYS A 37 3.90 -23.00 -16.23
CA LYS A 37 3.12 -21.79 -15.92
C LYS A 37 1.77 -22.14 -15.29
N GLU A 38 1.06 -23.13 -15.84
CA GLU A 38 -0.17 -23.67 -15.26
C GLU A 38 0.09 -24.21 -13.85
N LYS A 39 1.13 -25.04 -13.68
CA LYS A 39 1.52 -25.56 -12.37
C LYS A 39 1.89 -24.46 -11.37
N ALA A 40 2.58 -23.41 -11.82
CA ALA A 40 2.91 -22.26 -10.99
C ALA A 40 1.65 -21.52 -10.50
N ARG A 41 0.63 -21.39 -11.37
CA ARG A 41 -0.66 -20.80 -11.00
C ARG A 41 -1.42 -21.65 -9.99
N GLU A 42 -1.46 -22.97 -10.19
CA GLU A 42 -2.04 -23.90 -9.21
C GLU A 42 -1.36 -23.79 -7.85
N LEU A 43 -0.02 -23.83 -7.82
CA LEU A 43 0.75 -23.68 -6.59
C LEU A 43 0.52 -22.31 -5.93
N ARG A 44 0.33 -21.25 -6.73
CA ARG A 44 -0.03 -19.95 -6.18
C ARG A 44 -1.40 -19.98 -5.50
N TRP A 45 -2.42 -20.59 -6.11
CA TRP A 45 -3.74 -20.76 -5.52
C TRP A 45 -3.71 -21.58 -4.23
N LEU A 46 -2.80 -22.55 -4.14
CA LEU A 46 -2.52 -23.31 -2.91
C LEU A 46 -1.77 -22.50 -1.84
N GLY A 47 -1.39 -21.25 -2.13
CA GLY A 47 -0.78 -20.33 -1.16
C GLY A 47 0.74 -20.43 -1.04
N PHE A 48 1.43 -21.03 -2.01
CA PHE A 48 2.89 -21.07 -2.04
C PHE A 48 3.51 -19.71 -2.42
N SER A 49 4.67 -19.41 -1.84
CA SER A 49 5.44 -18.20 -2.14
C SER A 49 6.24 -18.33 -3.44
N THR A 50 6.57 -17.20 -4.08
CA THR A 50 7.36 -17.18 -5.33
C THR A 50 8.68 -17.97 -5.22
N PRO A 51 9.46 -17.86 -4.13
CA PRO A 51 10.68 -18.66 -3.95
C PRO A 51 10.40 -20.16 -3.79
N GLN A 52 9.33 -20.56 -3.10
CA GLN A 52 8.95 -21.97 -2.97
C GLN A 52 8.56 -22.57 -4.32
N ILE A 53 7.76 -21.84 -5.10
CA ILE A 53 7.35 -22.26 -6.45
C ILE A 53 8.57 -22.39 -7.36
N ALA A 54 9.48 -21.41 -7.34
CA ALA A 54 10.71 -21.45 -8.13
C ALA A 54 11.58 -22.69 -7.78
N LYS A 55 11.68 -23.02 -6.48
CA LYS A 55 12.38 -24.21 -6.00
C LYS A 55 11.70 -25.50 -6.47
N MET A 56 10.37 -25.61 -6.37
CA MET A 56 9.61 -26.80 -6.77
C MET A 56 9.64 -27.06 -8.29
N LEU A 57 9.59 -26.00 -9.10
CA LEU A 57 9.59 -26.08 -10.56
C LEU A 57 11.01 -26.07 -11.17
N ALA A 58 12.04 -26.01 -10.31
CA ALA A 58 13.45 -25.87 -10.67
C ALA A 58 13.70 -24.70 -11.66
N VAL A 59 13.07 -23.56 -11.40
CA VAL A 59 13.23 -22.34 -12.20
C VAL A 59 14.28 -21.45 -11.52
N LYS A 60 15.33 -21.09 -12.27
CA LYS A 60 16.45 -20.30 -11.74
C LYS A 60 16.04 -18.90 -11.30
N SER A 61 15.12 -18.26 -12.02
CA SER A 61 14.69 -16.89 -11.77
C SER A 61 13.31 -16.86 -11.13
N PRO A 62 13.18 -16.38 -9.88
CA PRO A 62 11.88 -16.13 -9.25
C PRO A 62 11.05 -15.07 -9.99
N ARG A 63 11.69 -14.19 -10.78
CA ARG A 63 10.98 -13.20 -11.61
C ARG A 63 10.06 -13.86 -12.62
N THR A 64 10.52 -14.94 -13.26
CA THR A 64 9.72 -15.71 -14.23
C THR A 64 8.44 -16.27 -13.58
N ILE A 65 8.51 -16.71 -12.32
CA ILE A 65 7.32 -17.15 -11.58
C ILE A 65 6.39 -15.98 -11.27
N SER A 66 6.93 -14.80 -10.95
CA SER A 66 6.14 -13.58 -10.76
C SER A 66 5.35 -13.24 -12.03
N ASP A 67 5.98 -13.30 -13.20
CA ASP A 67 5.35 -13.03 -14.49
C ASP A 67 4.25 -14.07 -14.79
N TRP A 68 4.50 -15.35 -14.53
CA TRP A 68 3.50 -16.42 -14.75
C TRP A 68 2.29 -16.35 -13.82
N THR A 69 2.50 -15.82 -12.61
CA THR A 69 1.47 -15.68 -11.56
C THR A 69 0.92 -14.27 -11.45
N GLU A 70 1.18 -13.41 -12.44
CA GLU A 70 0.62 -12.07 -12.51
C GLU A 70 -0.92 -12.12 -12.45
N GLY A 71 -1.50 -11.22 -11.65
CA GLY A 71 -2.95 -11.17 -11.40
C GLY A 71 -3.45 -12.06 -10.25
N ILE A 72 -2.67 -13.04 -9.77
CA ILE A 72 -3.04 -13.85 -8.60
C ILE A 72 -2.45 -13.20 -7.33
N PRO A 73 -3.24 -12.97 -6.27
CA PRO A 73 -2.73 -12.32 -5.07
C PRO A 73 -1.67 -13.17 -4.37
N ASN A 74 -0.66 -12.50 -3.81
CA ASN A 74 0.28 -13.15 -2.90
C ASN A 74 -0.44 -13.63 -1.63
N PRO A 75 -0.05 -14.78 -1.07
CA PRO A 75 -0.65 -15.31 0.14
C PRO A 75 -0.43 -14.36 1.33
N GLU A 76 -1.42 -14.27 2.22
CA GLU A 76 -1.43 -13.28 3.32
C GLU A 76 -0.22 -13.41 4.25
N TRP A 77 0.23 -14.63 4.55
CA TRP A 77 1.38 -14.87 5.42
C TRP A 77 2.72 -14.35 4.85
N THR A 78 2.83 -14.20 3.52
CA THR A 78 4.02 -13.61 2.86
C THR A 78 4.00 -12.09 2.92
N LYS A 79 2.83 -11.47 3.11
CA LYS A 79 2.74 -10.02 3.22
C LYS A 79 3.38 -9.57 4.53
N ARG A 80 4.27 -8.58 4.44
CA ARG A 80 4.85 -7.96 5.62
C ARG A 80 3.77 -7.13 6.33
N PRO A 81 3.43 -7.42 7.60
CA PRO A 81 2.51 -6.56 8.34
C PRO A 81 3.14 -5.17 8.49
N ARG A 82 2.36 -4.10 8.33
CA ARG A 82 2.88 -2.77 8.68
C ARG A 82 2.86 -2.64 10.20
N ALA A 83 3.86 -1.94 10.72
CA ALA A 83 4.08 -1.78 12.17
C ALA A 83 2.88 -1.22 12.96
N LYS A 84 1.88 -0.61 12.29
CA LYS A 84 0.72 0.02 12.93
C LYS A 84 -0.63 -0.37 12.32
N ASP A 85 -0.70 -1.53 11.64
CA ASP A 85 -1.97 -1.96 11.02
C ASP A 85 -3.05 -2.24 12.08
N ASP A 86 -2.71 -2.77 13.24
CA ASP A 86 -3.67 -3.00 14.34
C ASP A 86 -4.29 -1.69 14.83
N LEU A 87 -3.46 -0.67 15.06
CA LEU A 87 -3.90 0.67 15.45
C LEU A 87 -4.77 1.32 14.38
N ARG A 88 -4.50 1.05 13.10
CA ARG A 88 -5.30 1.53 11.98
C ARG A 88 -6.69 0.90 11.97
N VAL A 89 -6.80 -0.39 12.25
CA VAL A 89 -8.08 -1.09 12.37
C VAL A 89 -8.92 -0.49 13.51
N VAL A 90 -8.30 -0.28 14.68
CA VAL A 90 -8.94 0.33 15.84
C VAL A 90 -9.43 1.75 15.54
N ALA A 91 -8.57 2.60 14.95
CA ALA A 91 -8.93 3.97 14.58
C ALA A 91 -10.09 4.02 13.58
N ARG A 92 -10.13 3.08 12.61
CA ARG A 92 -11.23 2.98 11.64
C ARG A 92 -12.54 2.56 12.29
N ARG A 93 -12.50 1.63 13.24
CA ARG A 93 -13.69 1.22 14.00
C ARG A 93 -14.27 2.40 14.78
N MET A 94 -13.42 3.11 15.54
CA MET A 94 -13.81 4.32 16.28
C MET A 94 -14.40 5.40 15.38
N ARG A 95 -13.87 5.55 14.15
CA ARG A 95 -14.40 6.54 13.21
C ARG A 95 -15.80 6.18 12.70
N LYS A 96 -16.07 4.89 12.48
CA LYS A 96 -17.42 4.39 12.12
C LYS A 96 -18.43 4.58 13.26
N GLU A 97 -17.98 4.48 14.51
CA GLU A 97 -18.78 4.81 15.70
C GLU A 97 -19.10 6.32 15.82
N GLY A 98 -18.54 7.17 14.97
CA GLY A 98 -18.80 8.62 14.96
C GLY A 98 -17.83 9.43 15.82
N ARG A 99 -16.77 8.82 16.38
CA ARG A 99 -15.76 9.55 17.18
C ARG A 99 -14.98 10.56 16.33
N SER A 100 -14.61 11.67 16.94
CA SER A 100 -13.81 12.74 16.33
C SER A 100 -12.33 12.38 16.27
N TYR A 101 -11.60 13.05 15.38
CA TYR A 101 -10.13 12.93 15.29
C TYR A 101 -9.40 13.18 16.62
N ARG A 102 -9.95 14.04 17.50
CA ARG A 102 -9.34 14.35 18.79
C ARG A 102 -9.54 13.21 19.79
N GLU A 103 -10.74 12.64 19.84
CA GLU A 103 -11.07 11.49 20.68
C GLU A 103 -10.26 10.27 20.25
N ILE A 104 -10.20 9.98 18.94
CA ILE A 104 -9.40 8.87 18.41
C ILE A 104 -7.91 9.04 18.73
N ARG A 105 -7.39 10.28 18.65
CA ARG A 105 -5.99 10.55 19.01
C ARG A 105 -5.70 10.38 20.50
N ALA A 106 -6.69 10.56 21.37
CA ALA A 106 -6.51 10.34 22.80
C ALA A 106 -6.33 8.84 23.11
N GLU A 107 -6.96 7.96 22.33
CA GLU A 107 -6.90 6.51 22.53
C GLU A 107 -5.85 5.81 21.68
N VAL A 108 -5.54 6.34 20.49
CA VAL A 108 -4.55 5.77 19.56
C VAL A 108 -3.31 6.68 19.52
N PRO A 109 -2.14 6.23 20.03
CA PRO A 109 -0.93 7.06 20.15
C PRO A 109 -0.21 7.20 18.81
N VAL A 110 -0.81 7.94 17.88
CA VAL A 110 -0.27 8.24 16.56
C VAL A 110 -0.34 9.74 16.26
N SER A 111 0.47 10.18 15.31
CA SER A 111 0.45 11.58 14.89
C SER A 111 -0.88 11.92 14.21
N LYS A 112 -1.22 13.22 14.22
CA LYS A 112 -2.41 13.73 13.53
C LYS A 112 -2.37 13.44 12.02
N SER A 113 -1.19 13.54 11.39
CA SER A 113 -1.02 13.29 9.96
C SER A 113 -1.29 11.82 9.62
N THR A 114 -0.82 10.88 10.45
CA THR A 114 -1.11 9.45 10.26
C THR A 114 -2.60 9.15 10.39
N LEU A 115 -3.29 9.71 11.40
CA LEU A 115 -4.74 9.54 11.53
C LEU A 115 -5.49 10.09 10.32
N SER A 116 -5.12 11.29 9.85
CA SER A 116 -5.73 11.89 8.65
C SER A 116 -5.59 10.98 7.43
N LEU A 117 -4.40 10.42 7.20
CA LEU A 117 -4.16 9.52 6.09
C LEU A 117 -4.99 8.23 6.18
N TRP A 118 -5.19 7.70 7.39
CA TRP A 118 -5.93 6.46 7.59
C TRP A 118 -7.44 6.62 7.48
N LEU A 119 -7.96 7.76 7.93
CA LEU A 119 -9.38 8.02 8.11
C LEU A 119 -10.01 8.84 6.97
N LYS A 120 -9.22 9.36 6.03
CA LYS A 120 -9.73 10.17 4.90
C LYS A 120 -10.84 9.46 4.10
N ASP A 121 -10.73 8.13 3.93
CA ASP A 121 -11.65 7.33 3.10
C ASP A 121 -12.77 6.67 3.94
N VAL A 122 -12.92 7.04 5.23
CA VAL A 122 -13.96 6.46 6.09
C VAL A 122 -15.19 7.36 6.03
N PRO A 123 -16.30 6.91 5.42
CA PRO A 123 -17.54 7.69 5.39
C PRO A 123 -18.12 7.81 6.79
N ILE A 124 -18.74 8.96 7.07
CA ILE A 124 -19.46 9.27 8.31
C ILE A 124 -20.89 9.67 7.91
N SER A 125 -21.88 9.22 8.67
CA SER A 125 -23.28 9.62 8.46
C SER A 125 -23.44 11.14 8.61
N GLU A 126 -24.40 11.74 7.89
CA GLU A 126 -24.73 13.16 8.04
C GLU A 126 -25.17 13.49 9.48
N GLU A 127 -25.88 12.58 10.15
CA GLU A 127 -26.28 12.75 11.55
C GLU A 127 -25.05 12.82 12.48
N GLN A 128 -24.09 11.92 12.27
CA GLN A 128 -22.84 11.90 13.04
C GLN A 128 -22.02 13.16 12.75
N ARG A 129 -22.02 13.65 11.51
CA ARG A 129 -21.38 14.92 11.15
C ARG A 129 -22.04 16.09 11.86
N ALA A 130 -23.37 16.17 11.84
CA ALA A 130 -24.12 17.21 12.53
C ALA A 130 -23.83 17.22 14.04
N LEU A 131 -23.80 16.04 14.68
CA LEU A 131 -23.45 15.90 16.10
C LEU A 131 -22.03 16.41 16.39
N LEU A 132 -21.06 16.09 15.52
CA LEU A 132 -19.69 16.56 15.66
C LEU A 132 -19.57 18.07 15.52
N GLU A 133 -20.33 18.67 14.60
CA GLU A 133 -20.36 20.13 14.43
C GLU A 133 -21.08 20.83 15.61
N ALA A 134 -22.19 20.27 16.10
CA ALA A 134 -22.85 20.77 17.31
C ALA A 134 -21.92 20.75 18.53
N ARG A 135 -21.11 19.69 18.70
CA ARG A 135 -20.07 19.63 19.75
C ARG A 135 -18.97 20.68 19.57
N ARG A 136 -18.69 21.09 18.34
CA ARG A 136 -17.72 22.14 18.00
C ARG A 136 -18.31 23.55 18.11
N ALA A 137 -19.63 23.69 18.21
CA ALA A 137 -20.27 24.99 18.36
C ALA A 137 -19.69 25.73 19.59
N GLY A 138 -19.37 27.02 19.40
CA GLY A 138 -18.74 27.85 20.43
C GLY A 138 -17.30 27.46 20.80
N ALA A 139 -16.68 26.46 20.16
CA ALA A 139 -15.26 26.15 20.40
C ALA A 139 -14.33 27.26 19.89
N SER A 140 -14.74 27.97 18.84
CA SER A 140 -14.02 29.13 18.30
C SER A 140 -14.00 30.28 19.30
N GLU A 141 -15.16 30.64 19.85
CA GLU A 141 -15.29 31.68 20.87
C GLU A 141 -14.50 31.35 22.13
N ARG A 142 -14.65 30.13 22.66
CA ARG A 142 -13.86 29.64 23.80
C ARG A 142 -12.36 29.74 23.55
N ARG A 143 -11.91 29.41 22.33
CA ARG A 143 -10.50 29.58 21.93
C ARG A 143 -10.09 31.04 21.89
N ALA A 144 -10.91 31.92 21.31
CA ALA A 144 -10.63 33.34 21.22
C ALA A 144 -10.48 33.97 22.61
N THR A 145 -11.40 33.66 23.54
CA THR A 145 -11.33 34.11 24.93
C THR A 145 -10.07 33.60 25.62
N ALA A 146 -9.74 32.31 25.49
CA ALA A 146 -8.54 31.75 26.09
C ALA A 146 -7.24 32.38 25.53
N LEU A 147 -7.18 32.65 24.21
CA LEU A 147 -6.05 33.32 23.58
C LEU A 147 -5.92 34.77 24.07
N ARG A 148 -7.03 35.49 24.20
CA ARG A 148 -7.04 36.86 24.75
C ARG A 148 -6.51 36.88 26.18
N ALA A 149 -7.00 35.99 27.04
CA ALA A 149 -6.53 35.87 28.42
C ALA A 149 -5.02 35.58 28.48
N ARG A 150 -4.53 34.62 27.68
CA ARG A 150 -3.08 34.33 27.59
C ARG A 150 -2.26 35.53 27.12
N ARG A 151 -2.76 36.27 26.14
CA ARG A 151 -2.09 37.49 25.63
C ARG A 151 -1.98 38.54 26.74
N ILE A 152 -3.07 38.82 27.45
CA ILE A 152 -3.08 39.81 28.55
C ILE A 152 -2.07 39.41 29.63
N ALA A 153 -2.13 38.16 30.11
CA ALA A 153 -1.20 37.65 31.12
C ALA A 153 0.27 37.73 30.65
N THR A 154 0.53 37.48 29.36
CA THR A 154 1.88 37.60 28.79
C THR A 154 2.35 39.05 28.77
N VAL A 155 1.48 40.00 28.39
CA VAL A 155 1.78 41.43 28.37
C VAL A 155 2.05 41.96 29.77
N GLU A 156 1.22 41.60 30.75
CA GLU A 156 1.41 42.00 32.15
C GLU A 156 2.71 41.45 32.72
N ARG A 157 3.02 40.17 32.46
CA ARG A 157 4.29 39.57 32.86
C ARG A 157 5.48 40.34 32.30
N ILE A 158 5.49 40.60 30.99
CA ILE A 158 6.58 41.35 30.32
C ILE A 158 6.67 42.76 30.90
N ARG A 159 5.54 43.46 31.07
CA ARG A 159 5.53 44.82 31.65
C ARG A 159 6.16 44.84 33.04
N ASN A 160 5.77 43.91 33.91
CA ASN A 160 6.29 43.84 35.27
C ASN A 160 7.78 43.48 35.30
N GLU A 161 8.22 42.54 34.45
CA GLU A 161 9.63 42.19 34.30
C GLU A 161 10.46 43.39 33.81
N SER A 162 9.97 44.14 32.80
CA SER A 162 10.65 45.33 32.29
C SER A 162 10.69 46.46 33.32
N ALA A 163 9.61 46.70 34.05
CA ALA A 163 9.59 47.70 35.12
C ALA A 163 10.60 47.36 36.23
N ALA A 164 10.71 46.09 36.62
CA ALA A 164 11.69 45.64 37.60
C ALA A 164 13.16 45.77 37.12
N GLN A 165 13.40 45.70 35.80
CA GLN A 165 14.74 45.85 35.23
C GLN A 165 15.20 47.30 35.12
N ILE A 166 14.28 48.23 34.84
CA ILE A 166 14.60 49.64 34.66
C ILE A 166 14.84 50.34 36.01
N GLY A 167 14.16 49.92 37.08
CA GLY A 167 14.23 50.60 38.38
C GLY A 167 13.53 51.96 38.38
N ASP A 168 13.70 52.75 39.44
CA ASP A 168 13.16 54.11 39.51
C ASP A 168 14.05 55.06 38.71
N LEU A 169 13.48 55.70 37.69
CA LEU A 169 14.17 56.72 36.90
C LEU A 169 14.07 58.08 37.60
N ASP A 170 15.20 58.75 37.80
CA ASP A 170 15.23 60.13 38.29
C ASP A 170 14.88 61.11 37.16
N ASN A 171 14.46 62.33 37.50
CA ASN A 171 14.11 63.39 36.55
C ASN A 171 15.25 63.82 35.61
N ARG A 172 16.47 63.31 35.83
CA ARG A 172 17.65 63.49 34.96
C ARG A 172 17.76 62.44 33.85
N GLU A 173 17.03 61.33 33.95
CA GLU A 173 17.07 60.19 33.02
C GLU A 173 15.82 60.11 32.11
N LEU A 174 14.81 60.97 32.35
CA LEU A 174 13.62 61.19 31.52
C LEU A 174 13.85 62.31 30.50
#